data_AF-A0A554L504-F1
#
_entry.id   AF-A0A554L504-F1
#
_cell.length_a   1.000
_cell.length_b   1.000
_cell.length_c   1.000
_cell.angle_alpha   90.00
_cell.angle_beta   90.00
_cell.angle_gamma   90.00
#
_symmetry.space_group_name_H-M   'P 1'
#
loop_
_entity.id
_entity.type
_entity.pdbx_description
1 polymer ?
#
loop_
_entity_poly.entity_id
_entity_poly.type
_entity_poly.pdbx_seq_one_letter_code
_entity_poly.pdbx_strand_id
1 'polypeptide(L)'
;MNLTSAQNLQYFNDLSESLSGNKHPSDHRIQVKMPRRVVKELDRLFPHIDRSRLLSQLAITAIAQSLRFQDRSILRDQAVSQQLGLNDMITYLEDRDAGTIDS
;
A
#
# COMPACT_ATOMS: atom_id res chain seq x y z
N MET A 1 20.65 12.25 -14.22
CA MET A 1 21.19 12.39 -12.86
C MET A 1 20.63 11.24 -12.04
N ASN A 2 21.47 10.37 -11.47
CA ASN A 2 20.99 9.27 -10.61
C ASN A 2 20.61 9.83 -9.25
N LEU A 3 19.32 9.83 -8.95
CA LEU A 3 18.77 10.20 -7.65
C LEU A 3 19.26 9.19 -6.59
N THR A 4 19.62 9.67 -5.41
CA THR A 4 19.96 8.81 -4.27
C THR A 4 18.71 8.05 -3.79
N SER A 5 18.87 6.90 -3.11
CA SER A 5 17.74 6.09 -2.59
C SER A 5 16.74 6.93 -1.77
N ALA A 6 17.26 7.85 -0.95
CA ALA A 6 16.44 8.79 -0.17
C ALA A 6 15.66 9.79 -1.05
N GLN A 7 16.25 10.29 -2.13
CA GLN A 7 15.59 11.20 -3.07
C GLN A 7 14.50 10.48 -3.88
N ASN A 8 14.73 9.22 -4.26
CA ASN A 8 13.70 8.40 -4.91
C ASN A 8 12.53 8.13 -3.98
N LEU A 9 12.80 7.80 -2.71
CA LEU A 9 11.76 7.56 -1.72
C LEU A 9 10.89 8.81 -1.49
N GLN A 10 11.51 9.99 -1.37
CA GLN A 10 10.77 11.24 -1.25
C GLN A 10 9.88 11.49 -2.48
N TYR A 11 10.43 11.33 -3.69
CA TYR A 11 9.68 11.49 -4.93
C TYR A 11 8.44 10.59 -5.01
N PHE A 12 8.57 9.31 -4.63
CA PHE A 12 7.43 8.38 -4.66
C PHE A 12 6.40 8.66 -3.55
N ASN A 13 6.81 9.17 -2.40
CA ASN A 13 5.88 9.62 -1.36
C ASN A 13 5.08 10.84 -1.83
N ASP A 14 5.76 11.85 -2.38
CA ASP A 14 5.12 13.05 -2.93
C ASP A 14 4.18 12.70 -4.09
N LEU A 15 4.54 11.70 -4.90
CA LEU A 15 3.69 11.18 -5.99
C LEU A 15 2.45 10.44 -5.46
N SER A 16 2.57 9.71 -4.35
CA SER A 16 1.43 9.06 -3.69
C SER A 16 0.44 10.10 -3.16
N GLU A 17 0.93 11.18 -2.53
CA GLU A 17 0.09 12.27 -2.03
C GLU A 17 -0.60 13.02 -3.17
N SER A 18 0.10 13.34 -4.25
CA SER A 18 -0.47 14.04 -5.41
C SER A 18 -1.53 13.23 -6.15
N LEU A 19 -1.36 11.90 -6.25
CA LEU A 19 -2.35 10.99 -6.82
C LEU A 19 -3.61 10.87 -5.96
N SER A 20 -3.55 11.14 -4.66
CA SER A 20 -4.73 11.25 -3.81
C SER A 20 -5.51 12.56 -4.04
N GLY A 21 -4.83 13.59 -4.56
CA GLY A 21 -5.36 14.93 -4.84
C GLY A 21 -5.98 15.18 -6.22
N ASN A 22 -6.31 14.15 -7.01
CA ASN A 22 -6.92 14.27 -8.36
C ASN A 22 -6.09 14.99 -9.44
N LYS A 23 -4.79 15.28 -9.20
CA LYS A 23 -3.95 16.00 -10.16
C LYS A 23 -2.70 15.19 -10.49
N HIS A 24 -2.82 14.28 -11.46
CA HIS A 24 -1.63 13.88 -12.22
C HIS A 24 -2.00 13.51 -13.66
N PRO A 25 -1.41 14.16 -14.68
CA PRO A 25 -1.48 13.68 -16.05
C PRO A 25 -0.77 12.33 -16.12
N SER A 26 -1.45 11.33 -16.70
CA SER A 26 -0.89 10.01 -16.95
C SER A 26 -0.13 10.04 -18.28
N ASP A 27 1.18 10.26 -18.22
CA ASP A 27 2.02 10.36 -19.42
C ASP A 27 2.29 8.99 -20.08
N HIS A 28 2.01 7.87 -19.38
CA HIS A 28 2.27 6.53 -19.89
C HIS A 28 1.17 5.53 -19.50
N ARG A 29 0.72 4.71 -20.47
CA ARG A 29 -0.30 3.66 -20.26
C ARG A 29 0.33 2.28 -20.31
N ILE A 30 0.00 1.45 -19.31
CA ILE A 30 0.44 0.06 -19.22
C ILE A 30 -0.82 -0.84 -19.20
N GLN A 31 -0.81 -1.93 -19.97
CA GLN A 31 -1.86 -2.94 -19.93
C GLN A 31 -1.45 -4.11 -19.04
N VAL A 32 -2.28 -4.43 -18.05
CA VAL A 32 -2.04 -5.53 -17.10
C VAL A 32 -3.16 -6.57 -17.22
N LYS A 33 -2.80 -7.84 -17.41
CA LYS A 33 -3.76 -8.95 -17.36
C LYS A 33 -3.95 -9.39 -15.90
N MET A 34 -5.19 -9.38 -15.42
CA MET A 34 -5.55 -9.82 -14.06
C MET A 34 -6.55 -10.98 -14.07
N PRO A 35 -6.51 -11.88 -13.07
CA PRO A 35 -7.53 -12.91 -12.91
C PRO A 35 -8.93 -12.31 -12.74
N ARG A 36 -9.93 -12.91 -13.39
CA ARG A 36 -11.31 -12.41 -13.37
C ARG A 36 -11.89 -12.24 -11.96
N ARG A 37 -11.55 -13.15 -11.02
CA ARG A 37 -12.01 -13.05 -9.63
C ARG A 37 -11.45 -11.80 -8.93
N VAL A 38 -10.18 -11.46 -9.16
CA VAL A 38 -9.55 -10.27 -8.59
C VAL A 38 -10.23 -9.00 -9.09
N VAL A 39 -10.51 -8.93 -10.41
CA VAL A 39 -11.22 -7.77 -10.98
C VAL A 39 -12.62 -7.62 -10.38
N LYS A 40 -13.36 -8.72 -10.20
CA LYS A 40 -14.69 -8.69 -9.58
C LYS A 40 -14.65 -8.19 -8.14
N GLU A 41 -13.70 -8.66 -7.33
CA GLU A 41 -13.58 -8.19 -5.95
C GLU A 41 -13.14 -6.72 -5.88
N LEU A 42 -12.23 -6.29 -6.76
CA LEU A 42 -11.85 -4.87 -6.86
C LEU A 42 -13.04 -3.98 -7.19
N ASP A 43 -13.85 -4.37 -8.18
CA ASP A 43 -15.07 -3.63 -8.56
C ASP A 43 -16.11 -3.62 -7.44
N ARG A 44 -16.22 -4.71 -6.67
CA ARG A 44 -17.14 -4.80 -5.53
C ARG A 44 -16.72 -3.92 -4.37
N LEU A 45 -15.43 -3.91 -4.03
CA LEU A 45 -14.89 -3.17 -2.88
C LEU A 45 -14.68 -1.68 -3.17
N PHE A 46 -14.39 -1.34 -4.42
CA PHE A 46 -14.06 0.03 -4.83
C PHE A 46 -14.89 0.51 -6.04
N PRO A 47 -16.23 0.52 -5.96
CA PRO A 47 -17.10 0.77 -7.12
C PRO A 47 -16.98 2.18 -7.70
N HIS A 48 -16.52 3.14 -6.91
CA HIS A 48 -16.42 4.56 -7.28
C HIS A 48 -14.98 5.02 -7.58
N ILE A 49 -14.01 4.11 -7.54
CA ILE A 49 -12.60 4.44 -7.75
C ILE A 49 -12.16 3.96 -9.13
N ASP A 50 -11.48 4.82 -9.88
CA ASP A 50 -10.83 4.41 -11.12
C ASP A 50 -9.75 3.35 -10.83
N ARG A 51 -9.90 2.17 -11.41
CA ARG A 51 -8.95 1.06 -11.27
C ARG A 51 -7.54 1.47 -11.65
N SER A 52 -7.37 2.30 -12.68
CA SER A 52 -6.04 2.75 -13.10
C SER A 52 -5.37 3.53 -11.97
N ARG A 53 -6.12 4.43 -11.33
CA ARG A 53 -5.62 5.21 -10.19
C ARG A 53 -5.31 4.33 -8.99
N LEU A 54 -6.19 3.39 -8.67
CA LEU A 54 -5.99 2.43 -7.59
C LEU A 54 -4.70 1.62 -7.80
N LEU A 55 -4.50 1.09 -9.01
CA LEU A 55 -3.32 0.31 -9.35
C LEU A 55 -2.04 1.16 -9.36
N SER A 56 -2.10 2.39 -9.86
CA SER A 56 -0.98 3.33 -9.79
C SER A 56 -0.59 3.63 -8.35
N GLN A 57 -1.56 3.86 -7.47
CA GLN A 57 -1.32 4.12 -6.06
C GLN A 57 -0.70 2.91 -5.36
N LEU A 58 -1.25 1.70 -5.58
CA LEU A 58 -0.69 0.46 -5.07
C LEU A 58 0.75 0.22 -5.54
N ALA A 59 1.03 0.48 -6.82
CA ALA A 59 2.37 0.35 -7.39
C ALA A 59 3.37 1.32 -6.72
N ILE A 60 2.97 2.58 -6.52
CA ILE A 60 3.81 3.58 -5.85
C ILE A 60 4.07 3.21 -4.40
N THR A 61 3.05 2.78 -3.66
CA THR A 61 3.21 2.31 -2.29
C THR A 61 4.19 1.13 -2.22
N ALA A 62 4.06 0.15 -3.12
CA ALA A 62 4.97 -0.98 -3.18
C ALA A 62 6.42 -0.57 -3.51
N ILE A 63 6.60 0.38 -4.43
CA ILE A 63 7.92 0.93 -4.77
C ILE A 63 8.52 1.68 -3.57
N ALA A 64 7.76 2.56 -2.93
CA ALA A 64 8.22 3.32 -1.77
C ALA A 64 8.61 2.40 -0.60
N GLN A 65 7.81 1.35 -0.34
CA GLN A 65 8.16 0.32 0.64
C GLN A 65 9.44 -0.42 0.25
N SER A 66 9.59 -0.82 -1.02
CA SER A 66 10.80 -1.50 -1.48
C SER A 66 12.04 -0.62 -1.35
N LEU A 67 11.94 0.67 -1.67
CA LEU A 67 13.03 1.64 -1.52
C LEU A 67 13.39 1.86 -0.05
N ARG A 68 12.39 1.93 0.83
CA ARG A 68 12.58 2.11 2.28
C ARG A 68 13.44 1.02 2.91
N PHE A 69 13.37 -0.20 2.39
CA PHE A 69 14.09 -1.35 2.90
C PHE A 69 15.20 -1.85 1.96
N GLN A 70 15.53 -1.11 0.91
CA GLN A 70 16.49 -1.54 -0.12
C GLN A 70 17.85 -1.91 0.49
N ASP A 71 18.28 -1.19 1.53
CA ASP A 71 19.54 -1.43 2.24
C ASP A 71 19.36 -2.17 3.59
N ARG A 72 18.14 -2.62 3.92
CA ARG A 72 17.78 -3.21 5.22
C ARG A 72 16.75 -4.34 5.08
N SER A 73 17.10 -5.41 4.37
CA SER A 73 16.23 -6.58 4.14
C SER A 73 15.69 -7.21 5.43
N ILE A 74 16.50 -7.28 6.49
CA ILE A 74 16.09 -7.81 7.79
C ILE A 74 14.92 -7.01 8.39
N LEU A 75 14.93 -5.68 8.21
CA LEU A 75 13.83 -4.83 8.70
C LEU A 75 12.57 -4.97 7.85
N ARG A 76 12.70 -5.32 6.57
CA ARG A 76 11.53 -5.64 5.71
C ARG A 76 10.80 -6.87 6.24
N ASP A 77 11.54 -7.93 6.52
CA ASP A 77 10.96 -9.20 6.97
C ASP A 77 10.33 -9.05 8.37
N GLN A 78 10.99 -8.30 9.27
CA GLN A 78 10.43 -7.97 10.58
C GLN A 78 9.19 -7.07 10.50
N ALA A 79 9.17 -6.09 9.58
CA ALA A 79 8.00 -5.23 9.39
C ALA A 79 6.80 -6.05 8.88
N VAL A 80 7.01 -6.94 7.90
CA VAL A 80 5.96 -7.83 7.37
C VAL A 80 5.45 -8.79 8.45
N SER A 81 6.34 -9.38 9.26
CA SER A 81 5.94 -10.28 10.34
C SER A 81 5.16 -9.57 11.45
N GLN A 82 5.54 -8.33 11.79
CA GLN A 82 4.81 -7.53 12.79
C GLN A 82 3.44 -7.09 12.27
N GLN A 83 3.31 -6.81 10.97
CA GLN A 83 2.04 -6.41 10.37
C GLN A 83 0.99 -7.52 10.39
N LEU A 84 1.42 -8.79 10.32
CA LEU A 84 0.53 -9.95 10.51
C LEU A 84 -0.03 -10.03 11.94
N GLY A 85 0.75 -9.64 12.95
CA GLY A 85 0.30 -9.60 14.34
C GLY A 85 -0.58 -8.39 14.70
N LEU A 86 -0.68 -7.38 13.82
CA LEU A 86 -1.52 -6.20 14.09
C LEU A 86 -3.00 -6.51 14.05
N ASN A 87 -3.44 -7.44 13.20
CA ASN A 87 -4.85 -7.85 13.16
C ASN A 87 -5.24 -8.52 14.48
N ASP A 88 -4.41 -9.44 14.97
CA ASP A 88 -4.63 -10.10 16.27
C ASP A 88 -4.58 -9.11 17.44
N MET A 89 -3.70 -8.10 17.35
CA MET A 89 -3.61 -7.04 18.36
C MET A 89 -4.82 -6.10 18.33
N ILE A 90 -5.37 -5.78 17.15
CA ILE A 90 -6.59 -4.99 17.00
C ILE A 90 -7.77 -5.77 17.58
N THR A 91 -7.91 -7.05 17.22
CA THR A 91 -8.96 -7.92 17.78
C THR A 91 -8.85 -8.02 19.31
N TYR A 92 -7.64 -8.20 19.85
CA TYR A 92 -7.42 -8.20 21.29
C TYR A 92 -7.84 -6.88 21.97
N LEU A 93 -7.54 -5.73 21.35
CA LEU A 93 -7.93 -4.43 21.88
C LEU A 93 -9.44 -4.22 21.82
N GLU A 94 -10.09 -4.64 20.73
CA GLU A 94 -11.55 -4.61 20.58
C GLU A 94 -12.23 -5.52 21.61
N ASP A 95 -11.73 -6.73 21.82
CA ASP A 95 -12.25 -7.69 22.79
C ASP A 95 -12.02 -7.23 24.24
N ARG A 96 -10.92 -6.51 24.50
CA ARG A 96 -10.66 -5.89 25.82
C ARG A 96 -11.61 -4.72 26.07
N ASP A 97 -11.79 -3.85 25.09
CA ASP A 97 -12.67 -2.68 25.21
C ASP A 97 -14.17 -3.10 25.27
N ALA A 98 -14.52 -4.25 24.68
CA ALA A 98 -15.83 -4.87 24.80
C ALA A 98 -16.06 -5.60 26.14
N GLY A 99 -15.04 -5.69 27.01
CA GLY A 99 -15.13 -6.38 28.30
C GLY A 99 -15.22 -7.91 28.19
N THR A 100 -14.88 -8.49 27.05
CA THR A 100 -14.90 -9.94 26.81
C THR A 100 -13.60 -10.64 27.21
N ILE A 101 -12.55 -9.89 27.51
CA ILE A 101 -11.31 -10.38 28.13
C ILE A 101 -11.29 -9.87 29.57
N ASP A 102 -12.11 -10.49 30.42
CA ASP A 102 -11.92 -10.42 31.87
C ASP A 102 -10.77 -11.37 32.27
N SER A 103 -10.03 -10.96 33.31
CA SER A 103 -8.83 -11.64 33.84
C SER A 103 -9.11 -13.03 34.42
#